data_AF-K0N9V8-F1
#
_entry.id   AF-K0N9V8-F1
#
_cell.length_a   1.000
_cell.length_b   1.000
_cell.length_c   1.000
_cell.angle_alpha   90.00
_cell.angle_beta   90.00
_cell.angle_gamma   90.00
#
_symmetry.space_group_name_H-M   'P 1'
#
loop_
_entity.id
_entity.type
_entity.pdbx_description
1 polymer ?
#
loop_
_entity_poly.entity_id
_entity_poly.type
_entity_poly.pdbx_seq_one_letter_code
_entity_poly.pdbx_strand_id
1 'polypeptide(L)'
;MSAVQKIFQMYGPKYLTLYGDRMLKSHKKTIRDISACRKGSFGTMVYECDDCRNLHFIHCCCGNRHCPNCQQSKADQWLDQQMKKLLPTYYFLLTITLPQGLRDVVRSHQKLSYGTLFSCTNEALKKLAQDTRFIGSDRIGYLAALHTWGGMLQYHPHLHIIIPGGALSDNDQWLSSRQDLFVHTKPLAVIFKAKFKDAIKKAGLLDKIDSAVWKQQWVIDSQAVGQGKNSLRYLSRYVFRVAISNNRIKSIENGVIKFLYKDREKKKWKTMALDAMEFIRRFLQHVLPKGFMKIRHYGFLNPNSALSIEKIRELISFIHDIIALFIKIPELEIPGIKCSHCGHDLKFIFFAKPEPRGRPG
;
A
#
# COMPACT_ATOMS: atom_id res chain seq x y z
N MET A 1 -16.14 -1.68 -15.61
CA MET A 1 -16.58 -1.30 -14.24
C MET A 1 -16.01 -2.29 -13.23
N SER A 2 -15.47 -1.85 -12.08
CA SER A 2 -14.99 -2.80 -11.05
C SER A 2 -16.13 -3.42 -10.25
N ALA A 3 -15.89 -4.63 -9.71
CA ALA A 3 -16.85 -5.32 -8.85
C ALA A 3 -17.17 -4.51 -7.56
N VAL A 4 -16.16 -3.87 -6.97
CA VAL A 4 -16.35 -2.99 -5.80
C VAL A 4 -17.23 -1.77 -6.14
N GLN A 5 -17.05 -1.17 -7.33
CA GLN A 5 -17.94 -0.11 -7.79
C GLN A 5 -19.38 -0.60 -7.93
N LYS A 6 -19.59 -1.79 -8.52
CA LYS A 6 -20.92 -2.39 -8.64
C LYS A 6 -21.57 -2.59 -7.25
N ILE A 7 -20.81 -3.09 -6.27
CA ILE A 7 -21.28 -3.27 -4.88
C ILE A 7 -21.72 -1.95 -4.26
N PHE A 8 -20.91 -0.89 -4.35
CA PHE A 8 -21.29 0.41 -3.80
C PHE A 8 -22.46 1.08 -4.52
N GLN A 9 -22.66 0.80 -5.82
CA GLN A 9 -23.84 1.28 -6.53
C GLN A 9 -25.11 0.58 -6.06
N MET A 10 -25.08 -0.75 -5.91
CA MET A 10 -26.27 -1.52 -5.54
C MET A 10 -26.62 -1.36 -4.05
N TYR A 11 -25.63 -1.37 -3.17
CA TYR A 11 -25.86 -1.48 -1.72
C TYR A 11 -25.41 -0.26 -0.92
N GLY A 12 -24.64 0.66 -1.54
CA GLY A 12 -24.14 1.87 -0.89
C GLY A 12 -25.25 2.84 -0.42
N PRO A 13 -26.30 3.12 -1.21
CA PRO A 13 -27.41 3.97 -0.75
C PRO A 13 -28.07 3.42 0.52
N LYS A 14 -28.45 2.14 0.53
CA LYS A 14 -29.03 1.47 1.71
C LYS A 14 -28.07 1.51 2.91
N TYR A 15 -26.78 1.29 2.69
CA TYR A 15 -25.79 1.38 3.76
C TYR A 15 -25.70 2.80 4.37
N LEU A 16 -25.76 3.83 3.53
CA LEU A 16 -25.76 5.23 3.97
C LEU A 16 -27.03 5.58 4.75
N THR A 17 -28.21 5.08 4.34
CA THR A 17 -29.45 5.28 5.10
C THR A 17 -29.40 4.62 6.47
N LEU A 18 -28.86 3.40 6.57
CA LEU A 18 -28.84 2.64 7.83
C LEU A 18 -27.75 3.13 8.82
N TYR A 19 -26.60 3.57 8.31
CA TYR A 19 -25.42 3.80 9.15
C TYR A 19 -24.85 5.22 9.04
N GLY A 20 -25.38 6.05 8.14
CA GLY A 20 -24.82 7.34 7.76
C GLY A 20 -24.41 8.22 8.94
N ASP A 21 -25.26 8.36 9.96
CA ASP A 21 -25.03 9.31 11.05
C ASP A 21 -23.80 8.97 11.91
N ARG A 22 -23.43 7.69 11.96
CA ARG A 22 -22.28 7.19 12.72
C ARG A 22 -21.02 7.03 11.87
N MET A 23 -21.08 7.37 10.58
CA MET A 23 -19.96 7.17 9.65
C MET A 23 -19.01 8.37 9.59
N LEU A 24 -17.72 8.06 9.53
CA LEU A 24 -16.68 9.04 9.20
C LEU A 24 -16.96 9.69 7.83
N LYS A 25 -16.70 10.99 7.72
CA LYS A 25 -16.80 11.76 6.46
C LYS A 25 -15.99 11.11 5.33
N SER A 26 -14.83 10.51 5.64
CA SER A 26 -13.98 9.78 4.68
C SER A 26 -14.64 8.53 4.12
N HIS A 27 -15.45 7.82 4.92
CA HIS A 27 -16.18 6.64 4.49
C HIS A 27 -17.33 7.04 3.55
N LYS A 28 -18.14 8.04 3.94
CA LYS A 28 -19.20 8.60 3.08
C LYS A 28 -18.64 9.10 1.75
N LYS A 29 -17.50 9.81 1.78
CA LYS A 29 -16.81 10.26 0.57
C LYS A 29 -16.37 9.08 -0.31
N THR A 30 -15.79 8.04 0.29
CA THR A 30 -15.35 6.85 -0.45
C THR A 30 -16.49 6.13 -1.14
N ILE A 31 -17.64 5.91 -0.48
CA ILE A 31 -18.83 5.32 -1.11
C ILE A 31 -19.23 6.15 -2.34
N ARG A 32 -19.46 7.46 -2.14
CA ARG A 32 -19.90 8.36 -3.22
C ARG A 32 -18.91 8.38 -4.39
N ASP A 33 -17.62 8.53 -4.09
CA ASP A 33 -16.60 8.64 -5.12
C ASP A 33 -16.48 7.37 -5.96
N ILE A 34 -16.45 6.20 -5.30
CA ILE A 34 -16.31 4.92 -6.00
C ILE A 34 -17.57 4.64 -6.83
N SER A 35 -18.77 4.91 -6.30
CA SER A 35 -20.02 4.73 -7.03
C SER A 35 -20.07 5.57 -8.31
N ALA A 36 -19.65 6.84 -8.25
CA ALA A 36 -19.71 7.77 -9.37
C ALA A 36 -18.46 7.76 -10.29
N CYS A 37 -17.46 6.92 -10.00
CA CYS A 37 -16.21 6.89 -10.76
C CYS A 37 -16.44 6.53 -12.25
N ARG A 38 -15.89 7.32 -13.19
CA ARG A 38 -16.04 7.11 -14.65
C ARG A 38 -17.50 7.22 -15.15
N LYS A 39 -18.36 8.00 -14.46
CA LYS A 39 -19.76 8.26 -14.85
C LYS A 39 -20.06 9.74 -15.13
N GLY A 40 -19.07 10.52 -15.54
CA GLY A 40 -19.21 11.95 -15.86
C GLY A 40 -19.21 12.90 -14.67
N SER A 41 -19.54 12.44 -13.46
CA SER A 41 -19.60 13.32 -12.25
C SER A 41 -18.28 13.98 -11.85
N PHE A 42 -17.16 13.60 -12.46
CA PHE A 42 -15.81 14.14 -12.19
C PHE A 42 -15.23 14.89 -13.40
N GLY A 43 -16.07 15.22 -14.37
CA GLY A 43 -15.69 15.81 -15.65
C GLY A 43 -15.54 14.76 -16.74
N THR A 44 -15.43 15.24 -17.97
CA THR A 44 -15.30 14.43 -19.18
C THR A 44 -14.24 15.04 -20.08
N MET A 45 -13.29 14.23 -20.52
CA MET A 45 -12.34 14.64 -21.56
C MET A 45 -12.97 14.34 -22.91
N VAL A 46 -12.99 15.33 -23.79
CA VAL A 46 -13.54 15.20 -25.14
C VAL A 46 -12.38 15.14 -26.12
N TYR A 47 -12.38 14.09 -26.91
CA TYR A 47 -11.42 13.88 -28.00
C TYR A 47 -12.16 13.82 -29.33
N GLU A 48 -11.45 14.15 -30.39
CA GLU A 48 -11.90 13.97 -31.77
C GLU A 48 -10.91 13.04 -32.48
N CYS A 49 -11.41 12.14 -33.31
CA CYS A 49 -10.54 11.34 -34.17
C CYS A 49 -9.98 12.21 -35.30
N ASP A 50 -8.67 12.14 -35.52
CA ASP A 50 -8.02 12.93 -36.58
C ASP A 50 -8.45 12.50 -38.00
N ASP A 51 -8.91 11.26 -38.15
CA ASP A 51 -9.35 10.68 -39.42
C ASP A 51 -10.88 10.78 -39.59
N CYS A 52 -11.66 9.97 -38.87
CA CYS A 52 -13.12 9.92 -39.06
C CYS A 52 -13.91 11.04 -38.37
N ARG A 53 -13.24 12.00 -37.71
CA ARG A 53 -13.84 13.17 -37.01
C ARG A 53 -14.85 12.83 -35.91
N ASN A 54 -15.01 11.55 -35.53
CA ASN A 54 -15.91 11.14 -34.45
C ASN A 54 -15.43 11.67 -33.09
N LEU A 55 -16.39 12.14 -32.29
CA LEU A 55 -16.14 12.58 -30.92
C LEU A 55 -16.16 11.41 -29.94
N HIS A 56 -15.17 11.38 -29.05
CA HIS A 56 -15.03 10.40 -27.99
C HIS A 56 -15.08 11.08 -26.61
N PHE A 57 -16.03 10.64 -25.79
CA PHE A 57 -16.27 11.18 -24.44
C PHE A 57 -15.70 10.25 -23.38
N ILE A 58 -14.58 10.64 -22.78
CA ILE A 58 -13.90 9.84 -21.76
C ILE A 58 -14.17 10.43 -20.38
N HIS A 59 -15.11 9.82 -19.66
CA HIS A 59 -15.43 10.24 -18.30
C HIS A 59 -14.24 10.09 -17.36
N CYS A 60 -13.99 11.13 -16.55
CA CYS A 60 -12.88 11.16 -15.62
C CYS A 60 -13.11 10.22 -14.42
N CYS A 61 -12.00 9.73 -13.89
CA CYS A 61 -11.99 8.90 -12.70
C CYS A 61 -12.14 9.75 -11.43
N CYS A 62 -12.61 9.17 -10.33
CA CYS A 62 -12.87 9.92 -9.09
C CYS A 62 -11.62 10.41 -8.34
N GLY A 63 -10.42 9.92 -8.71
CA GLY A 63 -9.16 10.24 -8.03
C GLY A 63 -9.02 9.70 -6.60
N ASN A 64 -10.07 9.08 -6.04
CA ASN A 64 -10.04 8.55 -4.67
C ASN A 64 -8.98 7.44 -4.56
N ARG A 65 -8.09 7.57 -3.56
CA ARG A 65 -6.99 6.64 -3.28
C ARG A 65 -7.45 5.21 -2.93
N HIS A 66 -8.74 5.03 -2.64
CA HIS A 66 -9.34 3.74 -2.32
C HIS A 66 -10.16 3.14 -3.48
N CYS A 67 -10.30 3.85 -4.60
CA CYS A 67 -11.07 3.38 -5.74
C CYS A 67 -10.26 2.41 -6.60
N PRO A 68 -10.66 1.12 -6.74
CA PRO A 68 -9.90 0.16 -7.54
C PRO A 68 -9.73 0.57 -9.01
N ASN A 69 -10.69 1.31 -9.59
CA ASN A 69 -10.59 1.80 -10.96
C ASN A 69 -9.49 2.88 -11.14
N CYS A 70 -9.25 3.69 -10.11
CA CYS A 70 -8.31 4.81 -10.17
C CYS A 70 -6.88 4.38 -9.84
N GLN A 71 -6.73 3.28 -9.10
CA GLN A 71 -5.46 2.93 -8.46
C GLN A 71 -4.59 2.01 -9.30
N GLN A 72 -5.13 1.34 -10.33
CA GLN A 72 -4.35 0.39 -11.14
C GLN A 72 -3.20 1.08 -11.90
N SER A 73 -3.47 2.11 -12.70
CA SER A 73 -2.42 2.83 -13.44
C SER A 73 -1.39 3.49 -12.52
N LYS A 74 -1.83 4.02 -11.37
CA LYS A 74 -0.95 4.59 -10.35
C LYS A 74 0.00 3.53 -9.76
N ALA A 75 -0.48 2.29 -9.62
CA ALA A 75 0.35 1.19 -9.13
C ALA A 75 1.48 0.85 -10.11
N ASP A 76 1.16 0.83 -11.41
CA ASP A 76 2.11 0.51 -12.47
C ASP A 76 3.17 1.61 -12.61
N GLN A 77 2.76 2.89 -12.62
CA GLN A 77 3.69 4.04 -12.61
C GLN A 77 4.58 4.06 -11.37
N TRP A 78 4.01 3.82 -10.18
CA TRP A 78 4.79 3.79 -8.96
C TRP A 78 5.79 2.62 -8.95
N LEU A 79 5.38 1.45 -9.46
CA LEU A 79 6.24 0.28 -9.58
C LEU A 79 7.44 0.59 -10.48
N ASP A 80 7.22 1.19 -11.65
CA ASP A 80 8.29 1.62 -12.56
C ASP A 80 9.29 2.54 -11.85
N GLN A 81 8.79 3.57 -11.15
CA GLN A 81 9.63 4.48 -10.36
C GLN A 81 10.42 3.76 -9.27
N GLN A 82 9.86 2.73 -8.62
CA GLN A 82 10.61 1.97 -7.61
C GLN A 82 11.63 1.03 -8.24
N MET A 83 11.33 0.44 -9.41
CA MET A 83 12.29 -0.37 -10.17
C MET A 83 13.52 0.45 -10.53
N LYS A 84 13.31 1.69 -10.99
CA LYS A 84 14.38 2.66 -11.30
C LYS A 84 15.21 3.07 -10.10
N LYS A 85 14.78 2.77 -8.86
CA LYS A 85 15.51 3.04 -7.61
C LYS A 85 16.16 1.80 -7.00
N LEU A 86 16.09 0.64 -7.67
CA LEU A 86 16.76 -0.56 -7.17
C LEU A 86 18.28 -0.37 -7.14
N LEU A 87 18.85 -0.67 -5.98
CA LEU A 87 20.28 -0.81 -5.74
C LEU A 87 20.76 -2.20 -6.17
N PRO A 88 22.01 -2.34 -6.66
CA PRO A 88 22.61 -3.60 -7.10
C PRO A 88 23.04 -4.48 -5.92
N THR A 89 22.08 -4.86 -5.07
CA THR A 89 22.28 -5.73 -3.91
C THR A 89 21.10 -6.69 -3.75
N TYR A 90 21.21 -7.64 -2.84
CA TYR A 90 20.11 -8.48 -2.42
C TYR A 90 19.21 -7.71 -1.43
N TYR A 91 17.98 -8.20 -1.23
CA TYR A 91 16.93 -7.52 -0.49
C TYR A 91 16.25 -8.46 0.49
N PHE A 92 15.59 -7.85 1.47
CA PHE A 92 14.73 -8.51 2.44
C PHE A 92 13.32 -7.97 2.39
N LEU A 93 12.35 -8.85 2.56
CA LEU A 93 10.96 -8.51 2.84
C LEU A 93 10.69 -8.79 4.31
N LEU A 94 10.58 -7.73 5.10
CA LEU A 94 10.22 -7.80 6.51
C LEU A 94 8.75 -7.46 6.69
N THR A 95 8.02 -8.24 7.47
CA THR A 95 6.60 -8.00 7.80
C THR A 95 6.40 -7.90 9.31
N ILE A 96 5.97 -6.73 9.77
CA ILE A 96 5.66 -6.47 11.19
C ILE A 96 4.14 -6.40 11.34
N THR A 97 3.56 -7.33 12.10
CA THR A 97 2.10 -7.45 12.27
C THR A 97 1.72 -7.15 13.72
N LEU A 98 0.70 -6.31 13.91
CA LEU A 98 0.18 -6.05 15.24
C LEU A 98 -0.73 -7.22 15.70
N PRO A 99 -0.55 -7.71 16.95
CA PRO A 99 -1.40 -8.75 17.51
C PRO A 99 -2.89 -8.41 17.54
N GLN A 100 -3.72 -9.45 17.61
CA GLN A 100 -5.17 -9.29 17.57
C GLN A 100 -5.72 -8.39 18.67
N GLY A 101 -5.23 -8.50 19.91
CA GLY A 101 -5.71 -7.68 21.03
C GLY A 101 -5.42 -6.18 20.91
N LEU A 102 -4.59 -5.73 19.96
CA LEU A 102 -4.39 -4.31 19.68
C LEU A 102 -5.39 -3.73 18.68
N ARG A 103 -6.07 -4.60 17.91
CA ARG A 103 -6.77 -4.20 16.69
C ARG A 103 -7.87 -3.18 16.94
N ASP A 104 -8.61 -3.29 18.04
CA ASP A 104 -9.71 -2.35 18.33
C ASP A 104 -9.22 -0.96 18.70
N VAL A 105 -8.16 -0.87 19.52
CA VAL A 105 -7.53 0.41 19.85
C VAL A 105 -6.90 1.04 18.61
N VAL A 106 -6.20 0.24 17.81
CA VAL A 106 -5.55 0.71 16.57
C VAL A 106 -6.60 1.18 15.56
N ARG A 107 -7.72 0.46 15.42
CA ARG A 107 -8.84 0.82 14.54
C ARG A 107 -9.53 2.11 14.98
N SER A 108 -9.61 2.37 16.28
CA SER A 108 -10.23 3.57 16.83
C SER A 108 -9.29 4.78 16.81
N HIS A 109 -7.97 4.57 16.86
CA HIS A 109 -6.95 5.62 16.91
C HIS A 109 -5.98 5.52 15.72
N GLN A 110 -6.52 5.42 14.51
CA GLN A 110 -5.76 5.07 13.30
C GLN A 110 -4.54 5.97 13.03
N LYS A 111 -4.73 7.30 13.03
CA LYS A 111 -3.66 8.24 12.67
C LYS A 111 -2.46 8.12 13.61
N LEU A 112 -2.74 8.08 14.92
CA LEU A 112 -1.76 7.86 15.97
C LEU A 112 -1.10 6.49 15.81
N SER A 113 -1.90 5.41 15.86
CA SER A 113 -1.40 4.04 15.94
C SER A 113 -0.62 3.60 14.70
N TYR A 114 -1.06 4.01 13.50
CA TYR A 114 -0.29 3.76 12.29
C TYR A 114 0.99 4.59 12.25
N GLY A 115 0.95 5.83 12.75
CA GLY A 115 2.15 6.66 12.92
C GLY A 115 3.18 5.99 13.84
N THR A 116 2.73 5.51 15.00
CA THR A 116 3.51 4.75 15.97
C THR A 116 4.06 3.47 15.38
N LEU A 117 3.26 2.73 14.62
CA LEU A 117 3.72 1.51 13.94
C LEU A 117 4.94 1.81 13.05
N PHE A 118 4.89 2.88 12.26
CA PHE A 118 6.01 3.33 11.43
C PHE A 118 7.22 3.82 12.24
N SER A 119 7.03 4.68 13.25
CA SER A 119 8.14 5.24 14.03
C SER A 119 8.86 4.17 14.85
N CYS A 120 8.10 3.33 15.57
CA CYS A 120 8.68 2.25 16.38
C CYS A 120 9.39 1.21 15.51
N THR A 121 8.90 0.95 14.30
CA THR A 121 9.60 0.10 13.32
C THR A 121 10.96 0.67 12.96
N ASN A 122 11.00 1.97 12.63
CA ASN A 122 12.24 2.64 12.26
C ASN A 122 13.27 2.63 13.38
N GLU A 123 12.85 2.99 14.59
CA GLU A 123 13.74 2.99 15.75
C GLU A 123 14.21 1.58 16.13
N ALA A 124 13.35 0.57 16.01
CA ALA A 124 13.73 -0.81 16.33
C ALA A 124 14.73 -1.37 15.31
N LEU A 125 14.52 -1.11 14.02
CA LEU A 125 15.44 -1.50 12.95
C LEU A 125 16.79 -0.82 13.09
N LYS A 126 16.81 0.50 13.28
CA LYS A 126 18.06 1.27 13.49
C LYS A 126 18.87 0.73 14.66
N LYS A 127 18.21 0.55 15.82
CA LYS A 127 18.85 0.03 17.03
C LYS A 127 19.49 -1.34 16.81
N LEU A 128 18.82 -2.22 16.07
CA LEU A 128 19.32 -3.58 15.86
C LEU A 128 20.36 -3.64 14.73
N ALA A 129 20.25 -2.81 13.70
CA ALA A 129 21.21 -2.74 12.60
C ALA A 129 22.58 -2.19 13.05
N GLN A 130 22.59 -1.31 14.06
CA GLN A 130 23.81 -0.76 14.64
C GLN A 130 24.70 -1.82 15.32
N ASP A 131 24.14 -2.95 15.73
CA ASP A 131 24.90 -4.04 16.33
C ASP A 131 25.80 -4.69 15.28
N THR A 132 27.09 -4.79 15.60
CA THR A 132 28.15 -5.30 14.72
C THR A 132 27.99 -6.78 14.39
N ARG A 133 27.20 -7.53 15.18
CA ARG A 133 26.80 -8.91 14.86
C ARG A 133 25.87 -9.00 13.65
N PHE A 134 25.26 -7.89 13.25
CA PHE A 134 24.42 -7.79 12.07
C PHE A 134 25.09 -6.95 10.97
N ILE A 135 25.02 -5.62 11.07
CA ILE A 135 25.48 -4.71 10.01
C ILE A 135 26.52 -3.72 10.54
N GLY A 136 26.40 -3.32 11.82
CA GLY A 136 27.31 -2.36 12.44
C GLY A 136 26.99 -0.89 12.13
N SER A 137 25.81 -0.58 11.59
CA SER A 137 25.38 0.80 11.33
C SER A 137 23.87 0.98 11.38
N ASP A 138 23.41 2.13 11.87
CA ASP A 138 22.01 2.54 11.89
C ASP A 138 21.58 3.31 10.62
N ARG A 139 22.51 3.60 9.71
CA ARG A 139 22.26 4.34 8.45
C ARG A 139 21.71 3.41 7.37
N ILE A 140 20.60 2.75 7.69
CA ILE A 140 19.84 1.88 6.80
C ILE A 140 18.82 2.68 5.99
N GLY A 141 18.50 2.22 4.77
CA GLY A 141 17.49 2.82 3.92
C GLY A 141 16.50 1.78 3.44
N TYR A 142 15.20 2.08 3.49
CA TYR A 142 14.17 1.09 3.15
C TYR A 142 12.84 1.74 2.78
N LEU A 143 12.00 0.95 2.12
CA LEU A 143 10.62 1.29 1.79
C LEU A 143 9.68 0.57 2.74
N ALA A 144 8.78 1.28 3.42
CA ALA A 144 7.75 0.69 4.28
C ALA A 144 6.34 1.05 3.81
N ALA A 145 5.45 0.06 3.75
CA ALA A 145 4.08 0.20 3.31
C ALA A 145 3.09 -0.38 4.31
N LEU A 146 2.12 0.44 4.73
CA LEU A 146 1.05 0.03 5.64
C LEU A 146 -0.04 -0.74 4.91
N HIS A 147 -0.37 -1.92 5.41
CA HIS A 147 -1.59 -2.64 5.07
C HIS A 147 -2.46 -2.83 6.32
N THR A 148 -3.77 -2.93 6.12
CA THR A 148 -4.74 -3.00 7.24
C THR A 148 -5.71 -4.16 7.11
N TRP A 149 -5.52 -5.08 6.17
CA TRP A 149 -6.44 -6.19 5.90
C TRP A 149 -5.73 -7.53 5.77
N GLY A 150 -6.43 -8.60 6.16
CA GLY A 150 -6.05 -9.97 5.84
C GLY A 150 -6.75 -10.49 4.58
N GLY A 151 -6.54 -11.77 4.27
CA GLY A 151 -7.17 -12.44 3.13
C GLY A 151 -8.70 -12.42 3.18
N MET A 152 -9.33 -12.40 4.35
CA MET A 152 -10.79 -12.39 4.51
C MET A 152 -11.36 -10.97 4.70
N LEU A 153 -10.56 -9.94 4.38
CA LEU A 153 -10.88 -8.52 4.63
C LEU A 153 -11.08 -8.20 6.12
N GLN A 154 -10.58 -9.05 7.01
CA GLN A 154 -10.53 -8.75 8.43
C GLN A 154 -9.50 -7.67 8.70
N TYR A 155 -9.75 -6.81 9.69
CA TYR A 155 -8.78 -5.81 10.10
C TYR A 155 -7.50 -6.46 10.62
N HIS A 156 -6.38 -6.14 9.98
CA HIS A 156 -5.09 -6.78 10.21
C HIS A 156 -3.97 -5.77 9.88
N PRO A 157 -3.68 -4.82 10.78
CA PRO A 157 -2.66 -3.80 10.55
C PRO A 157 -1.25 -4.41 10.61
N HIS A 158 -0.50 -4.22 9.52
CA HIS A 158 0.88 -4.67 9.37
C HIS A 158 1.66 -3.76 8.42
N LEU A 159 2.98 -3.74 8.56
CA LEU A 159 3.89 -3.13 7.58
C LEU A 159 4.54 -4.21 6.75
N HIS A 160 4.65 -3.98 5.44
CA HIS A 160 5.67 -4.63 4.62
C HIS A 160 6.81 -3.66 4.39
N ILE A 161 8.02 -4.18 4.52
CA ILE A 161 9.24 -3.39 4.46
C ILE A 161 10.18 -4.07 3.49
N ILE A 162 10.60 -3.35 2.46
CA ILE A 162 11.59 -3.80 1.49
C ILE A 162 12.89 -3.09 1.82
N ILE A 163 13.89 -3.87 2.21
CA ILE A 163 15.16 -3.38 2.74
C ILE A 163 16.29 -3.93 1.85
N PRO A 164 17.12 -3.09 1.22
CA PRO A 164 18.37 -3.51 0.59
C PRO A 164 19.32 -4.10 1.65
N GLY A 165 20.11 -5.09 1.27
CA GLY A 165 20.99 -5.86 2.15
C GLY A 165 22.25 -5.13 2.58
N GLY A 166 22.09 -4.00 3.28
CA GLY A 166 23.20 -3.27 3.86
C GLY A 166 22.82 -1.90 4.44
N ALA A 167 23.85 -1.19 4.89
CA ALA A 167 23.79 0.16 5.46
C ALA A 167 24.96 1.00 4.94
N LEU A 168 24.97 2.29 5.29
CA LEU A 168 26.14 3.15 5.10
C LEU A 168 26.95 3.24 6.40
N SER A 169 28.27 3.23 6.34
CA SER A 169 29.12 3.59 7.47
C SER A 169 29.06 5.09 7.72
N ASP A 170 29.67 5.59 8.81
CA ASP A 170 29.76 7.03 9.08
C ASP A 170 30.58 7.78 8.01
N ASN A 171 31.49 7.09 7.34
CA ASN A 171 32.33 7.63 6.26
C ASN A 171 31.73 7.38 4.86
N ASP A 172 30.41 7.18 4.77
CA ASP A 172 29.68 6.94 3.51
C ASP A 172 30.19 5.71 2.72
N GLN A 173 30.72 4.70 3.39
CA GLN A 173 31.06 3.42 2.75
C GLN A 173 29.90 2.44 2.85
N TRP A 174 29.72 1.58 1.86
CA TRP A 174 28.68 0.56 1.92
C TRP A 174 29.07 -0.60 2.85
N LEU A 175 28.16 -0.98 3.74
CA LEU A 175 28.31 -2.11 4.65
C LEU A 175 27.27 -3.16 4.26
N SER A 176 27.71 -4.24 3.61
CA SER A 176 26.84 -5.36 3.25
C SER A 176 26.40 -6.15 4.49
N SER A 177 25.12 -6.52 4.55
CA SER A 177 24.65 -7.48 5.56
C SER A 177 25.11 -8.91 5.22
N ARG A 178 24.57 -9.92 5.91
CA ARG A 178 24.57 -11.30 5.39
C ARG A 178 23.47 -11.46 4.33
N GLN A 179 23.65 -12.36 3.35
CA GLN A 179 22.66 -12.59 2.28
C GLN A 179 21.35 -13.23 2.77
N ASP A 180 21.43 -14.04 3.82
CA ASP A 180 20.31 -14.81 4.37
C ASP A 180 19.60 -14.09 5.53
N LEU A 181 20.24 -13.08 6.12
CA LEU A 181 19.77 -12.44 7.33
C LEU A 181 20.17 -10.95 7.40
N PHE A 182 19.17 -10.08 7.36
CA PHE A 182 19.37 -8.65 7.66
C PHE A 182 19.57 -8.42 9.16
N VAL A 183 18.58 -8.79 9.96
CA VAL A 183 18.61 -8.76 11.43
C VAL A 183 17.77 -9.91 11.99
N HIS A 184 18.05 -10.39 13.20
CA HIS A 184 17.23 -11.42 13.83
C HIS A 184 15.83 -10.90 14.22
N THR A 185 14.79 -11.64 13.85
CA THR A 185 13.39 -11.23 14.08
C THR A 185 12.95 -11.30 15.54
N LYS A 186 13.47 -12.24 16.33
CA LYS A 186 13.16 -12.36 17.77
C LYS A 186 13.56 -11.11 18.58
N PRO A 187 14.83 -10.66 18.58
CA PRO A 187 15.20 -9.42 19.28
C PRO A 187 14.51 -8.19 18.68
N LEU A 188 14.32 -8.15 17.35
CA LEU A 188 13.57 -7.06 16.71
C LEU A 188 12.13 -6.96 17.26
N ALA A 189 11.46 -8.10 17.43
CA ALA A 189 10.10 -8.15 17.97
C ALA A 189 10.04 -7.69 19.44
N VAL A 190 11.05 -8.01 20.25
CA VAL A 190 11.16 -7.53 21.64
C VAL A 190 11.33 -6.01 21.68
N ILE A 191 12.28 -5.47 20.89
CA ILE A 191 12.54 -4.03 20.83
C ILE A 191 11.31 -3.28 20.31
N PHE A 192 10.71 -3.77 19.22
CA PHE A 192 9.51 -3.19 18.65
C PHE A 192 8.34 -3.20 19.64
N LYS A 193 8.10 -4.33 20.33
CA LYS A 193 7.05 -4.45 21.35
C LYS A 193 7.23 -3.43 22.47
N ALA A 194 8.44 -3.30 23.01
CA ALA A 194 8.75 -2.34 24.07
C ALA A 194 8.47 -0.90 23.61
N LYS A 195 9.02 -0.50 22.46
CA LYS A 195 8.83 0.85 21.89
C LYS A 195 7.36 1.15 21.61
N PHE A 196 6.63 0.19 21.05
CA PHE A 196 5.21 0.35 20.74
C PHE A 196 4.38 0.49 22.03
N LYS A 197 4.68 -0.32 23.06
CA LYS A 197 4.04 -0.21 24.38
C LYS A 197 4.26 1.16 24.99
N ASP A 198 5.50 1.67 24.97
CA ASP A 198 5.82 2.98 25.54
C ASP A 198 5.11 4.11 24.81
N ALA A 199 5.05 4.06 23.48
CA ALA A 199 4.33 5.05 22.67
C ALA A 199 2.81 5.03 22.94
N ILE A 200 2.23 3.84 23.10
CA ILE A 200 0.80 3.68 23.46
C ILE A 200 0.52 4.15 24.89
N LYS A 201 1.45 3.90 25.84
CA LYS A 201 1.38 4.43 27.21
C LYS A 201 1.42 5.95 27.22
N LYS A 202 2.34 6.56 26.48
CA LYS A 202 2.44 8.04 26.33
C LYS A 202 1.16 8.65 25.73
N ALA A 203 0.44 7.90 24.91
CA ALA A 203 -0.83 8.33 24.35
C ALA A 203 -2.04 8.12 25.29
N GLY A 204 -1.85 7.58 26.50
CA GLY A 204 -2.94 7.31 27.43
C GLY A 204 -3.90 6.20 26.97
N LEU A 205 -3.41 5.26 26.17
CA LEU A 205 -4.22 4.18 25.59
C LEU A 205 -3.88 2.79 26.14
N LEU A 206 -2.93 2.70 27.08
CA LEU A 206 -2.47 1.42 27.60
C LEU A 206 -3.60 0.66 28.33
N ASP A 207 -4.42 1.36 29.10
CA ASP A 207 -5.51 0.77 29.90
C ASP A 207 -6.67 0.25 29.04
N LYS A 208 -6.71 0.64 27.76
CA LYS A 208 -7.69 0.14 26.78
C LYS A 208 -7.27 -1.18 26.13
N ILE A 209 -6.11 -1.72 26.49
CA ILE A 209 -5.52 -2.92 25.90
C ILE A 209 -5.30 -3.94 27.00
N ASP A 210 -5.80 -5.16 26.79
CA ASP A 210 -5.57 -6.27 27.69
C ASP A 210 -4.06 -6.47 27.95
N SER A 211 -3.68 -6.50 29.22
CA SER A 211 -2.31 -6.71 29.67
C SER A 211 -1.66 -7.98 29.10
N ALA A 212 -2.45 -9.03 28.82
CA ALA A 212 -2.00 -10.29 28.21
C ALA A 212 -1.35 -10.08 26.84
N VAL A 213 -1.79 -9.07 26.08
CA VAL A 213 -1.24 -8.72 24.76
C VAL A 213 0.23 -8.35 24.83
N TRP A 214 0.70 -7.82 25.96
CA TRP A 214 2.09 -7.44 26.18
C TRP A 214 2.95 -8.60 26.69
N LYS A 215 2.32 -9.59 27.34
CA LYS A 215 2.97 -10.80 27.86
C LYS A 215 3.24 -11.83 26.75
N GLN A 216 2.39 -11.89 25.72
CA GLN A 216 2.59 -12.80 24.60
C GLN A 216 3.85 -12.47 23.76
N GLN A 217 4.32 -13.46 23.01
CA GLN A 217 5.36 -13.28 22.00
C GLN A 217 4.78 -12.57 20.76
N TRP A 218 5.46 -11.52 20.30
CA TRP A 218 5.12 -10.86 19.04
C TRP A 218 5.95 -11.47 17.92
N VAL A 219 5.35 -11.59 16.75
CA VAL A 219 5.97 -12.25 15.59
C VAL A 219 6.26 -11.22 14.52
N ILE A 220 7.51 -11.19 14.08
CA ILE A 220 7.98 -10.47 12.90
C ILE A 220 8.55 -11.52 11.95
N ASP A 221 8.17 -11.42 10.68
CA ASP A 221 8.63 -12.32 9.63
C ASP A 221 9.66 -11.59 8.76
N SER A 222 10.75 -12.28 8.39
CA SER A 222 11.81 -11.75 7.52
C SER A 222 12.16 -12.80 6.48
N GLN A 223 12.19 -12.40 5.22
CA GLN A 223 12.51 -13.30 4.10
C GLN A 223 13.58 -12.65 3.22
N ALA A 224 14.63 -13.39 2.87
CA ALA A 224 15.52 -13.02 1.78
C ALA A 224 14.78 -13.15 0.45
N VAL A 225 14.84 -12.11 -0.39
CA VAL A 225 14.01 -12.00 -1.60
C VAL A 225 14.82 -11.66 -2.85
N GLY A 226 16.08 -12.11 -2.89
CA GLY A 226 16.99 -11.90 -4.01
C GLY A 226 17.14 -10.41 -4.32
N GLN A 227 17.09 -10.00 -5.58
CA GLN A 227 17.31 -8.61 -6.02
C GLN A 227 16.10 -7.68 -5.84
N GLY A 228 15.10 -8.04 -5.03
CA GLY A 228 13.97 -7.16 -4.67
C GLY A 228 12.91 -6.91 -5.75
N LYS A 229 13.18 -7.18 -7.03
CA LYS A 229 12.23 -6.99 -8.16
C LYS A 229 10.87 -7.65 -7.90
N ASN A 230 10.87 -8.93 -7.56
CA ASN A 230 9.65 -9.69 -7.30
C ASN A 230 8.89 -9.14 -6.08
N SER A 231 9.61 -8.71 -5.04
CA SER A 231 9.01 -8.12 -3.84
C SER A 231 8.39 -6.75 -4.10
N LEU A 232 9.00 -5.93 -4.95
CA LEU A 232 8.40 -4.67 -5.40
C LEU A 232 7.16 -4.90 -6.27
N ARG A 233 7.21 -5.87 -7.21
CA ARG A 233 6.03 -6.27 -8.02
C ARG A 233 4.91 -6.85 -7.15
N TYR A 234 5.28 -7.60 -6.11
CA TYR A 234 4.34 -8.05 -5.11
C TYR A 234 3.74 -6.84 -4.40
N LEU A 235 4.57 -5.96 -3.84
CA LEU A 235 4.15 -4.84 -3.02
C LEU A 235 3.29 -3.82 -3.77
N SER A 236 3.61 -3.49 -5.02
CA SER A 236 2.82 -2.54 -5.83
C SER A 236 1.34 -2.94 -5.92
N ARG A 237 1.07 -4.24 -6.01
CA ARG A 237 -0.29 -4.80 -6.06
C ARG A 237 -1.08 -4.59 -4.77
N TYR A 238 -0.43 -4.36 -3.63
CA TYR A 238 -1.08 -4.16 -2.33
C TYR A 238 -1.02 -2.71 -1.83
N VAL A 239 -0.06 -1.94 -2.32
CA VAL A 239 0.10 -0.53 -1.98
C VAL A 239 -1.02 0.34 -2.53
N PHE A 240 -1.52 0.05 -3.72
CA PHE A 240 -2.57 0.85 -4.36
C PHE A 240 -3.94 0.17 -4.36
N ARG A 241 -3.98 -1.15 -4.20
CA ARG A 241 -5.23 -1.90 -4.02
C ARG A 241 -5.73 -1.75 -2.59
N VAL A 242 -7.04 -1.59 -2.42
CA VAL A 242 -7.66 -1.57 -1.10
C VAL A 242 -8.45 -2.84 -0.89
N ALA A 243 -8.07 -3.58 0.16
CA ALA A 243 -8.74 -4.76 0.70
C ALA A 243 -8.78 -5.99 -0.24
N ILE A 244 -9.33 -5.85 -1.45
CA ILE A 244 -9.62 -6.96 -2.36
C ILE A 244 -9.34 -6.63 -3.83
N SER A 245 -9.00 -7.64 -4.62
CA SER A 245 -8.87 -7.50 -6.07
C SER A 245 -10.17 -7.86 -6.78
N ASN A 246 -10.42 -7.25 -7.95
CA ASN A 246 -11.63 -7.56 -8.74
C ASN A 246 -11.74 -9.06 -9.04
N ASN A 247 -10.66 -9.71 -9.47
CA ASN A 247 -10.65 -11.13 -9.83
C ASN A 247 -10.96 -12.08 -8.65
N ARG A 248 -10.83 -11.58 -7.41
CA ARG A 248 -11.20 -12.36 -6.22
C ARG A 248 -12.70 -12.33 -5.95
N ILE A 249 -13.43 -11.29 -6.36
CA ILE A 249 -14.89 -11.25 -6.25
C ILE A 249 -15.47 -12.12 -7.37
N LYS A 250 -16.23 -13.15 -7.00
CA LYS A 250 -16.74 -14.17 -7.92
C LYS A 250 -18.20 -14.01 -8.25
N SER A 251 -19.03 -13.63 -7.28
CA SER A 251 -20.43 -13.32 -7.52
C SER A 251 -20.95 -12.23 -6.58
N ILE A 252 -22.02 -11.57 -7.02
CA ILE A 252 -22.71 -10.50 -6.30
C ILE A 252 -24.20 -10.69 -6.58
N GLU A 253 -24.88 -11.48 -5.75
CA GLU A 253 -26.24 -11.98 -6.00
C GLU A 253 -27.03 -11.98 -4.69
N ASN A 254 -28.30 -11.59 -4.73
CA ASN A 254 -29.24 -11.70 -3.60
C ASN A 254 -28.70 -11.13 -2.27
N GLY A 255 -28.03 -9.98 -2.30
CA GLY A 255 -27.44 -9.38 -1.10
C GLY A 255 -26.16 -10.05 -0.60
N VAL A 256 -25.64 -11.08 -1.28
CA VAL A 256 -24.46 -11.84 -0.88
C VAL A 256 -23.30 -11.61 -1.86
N ILE A 257 -22.11 -11.37 -1.32
CA ILE A 257 -20.87 -11.20 -2.08
C ILE A 257 -19.96 -12.40 -1.80
N LYS A 258 -19.67 -13.18 -2.84
CA LYS A 258 -18.75 -14.32 -2.76
C LYS A 258 -17.38 -13.92 -3.28
N PHE A 259 -16.32 -14.23 -2.54
CA PHE A 259 -14.96 -13.96 -2.97
C PHE A 259 -13.94 -15.01 -2.50
N LEU A 260 -12.88 -15.17 -3.30
CA LEU A 260 -11.78 -16.08 -3.01
C LEU A 260 -10.84 -15.51 -1.94
N TYR A 261 -10.39 -16.34 -1.01
CA TYR A 261 -9.25 -16.07 -0.13
C TYR A 261 -8.32 -17.30 -0.09
N LYS A 262 -7.04 -17.07 0.21
CA LYS A 262 -6.07 -18.16 0.38
C LYS A 262 -6.02 -18.54 1.87
N ASP A 263 -6.39 -19.78 2.16
CA ASP A 263 -6.13 -20.41 3.44
C ASP A 263 -4.61 -20.61 3.56
N ARG A 264 -3.99 -19.94 4.53
CA ARG A 264 -2.52 -19.96 4.68
C ARG A 264 -2.02 -21.27 5.30
N GLU A 265 -2.80 -21.88 6.17
CA GLU A 265 -2.46 -23.15 6.82
C GLU A 265 -2.52 -24.28 5.80
N LYS A 266 -3.63 -24.36 5.07
CA LYS A 266 -3.86 -25.43 4.07
C LYS A 266 -3.27 -25.11 2.70
N LYS A 267 -2.70 -23.91 2.52
CA LYS A 267 -2.19 -23.36 1.25
C LYS A 267 -3.17 -23.42 0.06
N LYS A 268 -4.47 -23.56 0.31
CA LYS A 268 -5.54 -23.73 -0.70
C LYS A 268 -6.40 -22.47 -0.84
N TRP A 269 -6.92 -22.24 -2.05
CA TRP A 269 -7.93 -21.21 -2.27
C TRP A 269 -9.30 -21.69 -1.81
N LYS A 270 -10.04 -20.82 -1.12
CA LYS A 270 -11.40 -21.06 -0.62
C LYS A 270 -12.30 -19.89 -0.98
N THR A 271 -13.60 -20.14 -1.05
CA THR A 271 -14.61 -19.10 -1.25
C THR A 271 -15.22 -18.73 0.10
N MET A 272 -15.40 -17.43 0.32
CA MET A 272 -16.12 -16.87 1.45
C MET A 272 -17.34 -16.10 0.94
N ALA A 273 -18.45 -16.18 1.66
CA ALA A 273 -19.66 -15.40 1.40
C ALA A 273 -19.85 -14.38 2.52
N LEU A 274 -20.20 -13.15 2.18
CA LEU A 274 -20.61 -12.11 3.12
C LEU A 274 -21.91 -11.47 2.68
N ASP A 275 -22.74 -11.09 3.64
CA ASP A 275 -23.78 -10.09 3.41
C ASP A 275 -23.16 -8.79 2.86
N ALA A 276 -23.89 -8.10 1.98
CA ALA A 276 -23.43 -6.90 1.32
C ALA A 276 -23.07 -5.77 2.28
N MET A 277 -23.83 -5.60 3.36
CA MET A 277 -23.55 -4.59 4.39
C MET A 277 -22.29 -4.95 5.16
N GLU A 278 -22.09 -6.23 5.50
CA GLU A 278 -20.86 -6.69 6.16
C GLU A 278 -19.63 -6.53 5.27
N PHE A 279 -19.75 -6.81 3.96
CA PHE A 279 -18.69 -6.55 3.00
C PHE A 279 -18.34 -5.06 2.94
N ILE A 280 -19.34 -4.17 2.84
CA ILE A 280 -19.12 -2.73 2.84
C ILE A 280 -18.44 -2.29 4.14
N ARG A 281 -18.92 -2.75 5.29
CA ARG A 281 -18.32 -2.46 6.60
C ARG A 281 -16.85 -2.88 6.64
N ARG A 282 -16.54 -4.11 6.19
CA ARG A 282 -15.16 -4.61 6.09
C ARG A 282 -14.32 -3.83 5.10
N PHE A 283 -14.86 -3.41 3.97
CA PHE A 283 -14.10 -2.58 3.03
C PHE A 283 -13.76 -1.21 3.64
N LEU A 284 -14.76 -0.55 4.23
CA LEU A 284 -14.62 0.82 4.73
C LEU A 284 -13.65 0.95 5.89
N GLN A 285 -13.46 -0.08 6.72
CA GLN A 285 -12.47 -0.03 7.80
C GLN A 285 -11.01 0.13 7.29
N HIS A 286 -10.77 -0.09 5.99
CA HIS A 286 -9.47 0.09 5.34
C HIS A 286 -9.31 1.45 4.65
N VAL A 287 -10.34 2.30 4.70
CA VAL A 287 -10.24 3.71 4.31
C VAL A 287 -9.33 4.41 5.30
N LEU A 288 -8.24 5.00 4.81
CA LEU A 288 -7.22 5.61 5.65
C LEU A 288 -7.63 7.04 6.04
N PRO A 289 -7.14 7.55 7.18
CA PRO A 289 -7.35 8.94 7.55
C PRO A 289 -6.88 9.90 6.44
N LYS A 290 -7.57 11.04 6.29
CA LYS A 290 -7.20 12.07 5.32
C LYS A 290 -5.75 12.51 5.57
N GLY A 291 -4.95 12.60 4.50
CA GLY A 291 -3.54 12.98 4.56
C GLY A 291 -2.59 11.92 5.09
N PHE A 292 -3.06 10.72 5.46
CA PHE A 292 -2.16 9.70 5.99
C PHE A 292 -1.28 9.07 4.90
N MET A 293 0.04 9.22 5.02
CA MET A 293 1.02 8.64 4.10
C MET A 293 1.17 7.13 4.33
N LYS A 294 0.68 6.33 3.36
CA LYS A 294 0.64 4.85 3.42
C LYS A 294 2.00 4.21 3.12
N ILE A 295 2.79 4.86 2.29
CA ILE A 295 4.11 4.39 1.83
C ILE A 295 5.12 5.41 2.30
N ARG A 296 6.19 4.96 2.94
CA ARG A 296 7.24 5.84 3.45
C ARG A 296 8.60 5.30 3.04
N HIS A 297 9.49 6.20 2.70
CA HIS A 297 10.89 5.90 2.42
C HIS A 297 11.75 6.41 3.58
N TYR A 298 12.69 5.61 4.03
CA TYR A 298 13.54 5.87 5.17
C TYR A 298 15.02 5.86 4.80
N GLY A 299 15.83 6.56 5.61
CA GLY A 299 17.28 6.66 5.48
C GLY A 299 17.71 7.05 4.08
N PHE A 300 18.69 6.32 3.53
CA PHE A 300 19.26 6.62 2.21
C PHE A 300 18.29 6.40 1.02
N LEU A 301 17.11 5.79 1.24
CA LEU A 301 16.05 5.74 0.23
C LEU A 301 15.04 6.89 0.35
N ASN A 302 15.13 7.71 1.40
CA ASN A 302 14.30 8.90 1.54
C ASN A 302 14.63 9.89 0.40
N PRO A 303 13.64 10.49 -0.27
CA PRO A 303 13.88 11.51 -1.31
C PRO A 303 14.73 12.69 -0.86
N ASN A 304 14.75 12.99 0.44
CA ASN A 304 15.56 14.06 1.05
C ASN A 304 16.91 13.55 1.60
N SER A 305 17.33 12.34 1.26
CA SER A 305 18.66 11.83 1.58
C SER A 305 19.73 12.72 0.93
N ALA A 306 20.81 13.01 1.67
CA ALA A 306 21.95 13.75 1.14
C ALA A 306 22.66 12.99 0.01
N LEU A 307 22.64 11.65 0.05
CA LEU A 307 23.20 10.81 -1.00
C LEU A 307 22.11 10.44 -2.01
N SER A 308 22.43 10.62 -3.29
CA SER A 308 21.60 10.16 -4.41
C SER A 308 21.61 8.63 -4.52
N ILE A 309 20.60 8.08 -5.18
CA ILE A 309 20.53 6.64 -5.46
C ILE A 309 21.73 6.22 -6.32
N GLU A 310 22.13 7.04 -7.28
CA GLU A 310 23.28 6.82 -8.15
C GLU A 310 24.56 6.71 -7.33
N LYS A 311 24.76 7.62 -6.36
CA LYS A 311 25.94 7.56 -5.49
C LYS A 311 25.98 6.28 -4.65
N ILE A 312 24.83 5.85 -4.13
CA ILE A 312 24.73 4.60 -3.36
C ILE A 312 25.05 3.40 -4.26
N ARG A 313 24.63 3.41 -5.53
CA ARG A 313 24.98 2.36 -6.49
C ARG A 313 26.49 2.28 -6.73
N GLU A 314 27.16 3.42 -6.90
CA GLU A 314 28.63 3.46 -7.03
C GLU A 314 29.32 2.83 -5.83
N LEU A 315 28.89 3.19 -4.61
CA LEU A 315 29.44 2.66 -3.37
C LEU A 315 29.25 1.14 -3.25
N ILE A 316 28.12 0.60 -3.73
CA ILE A 316 27.85 -0.85 -3.72
C ILE A 316 28.69 -1.56 -4.79
N SER A 317 28.81 -0.99 -5.98
CA SER A 317 29.55 -1.61 -7.09
C SER A 317 31.05 -1.67 -6.82
N PHE A 318 31.60 -0.63 -6.18
CA PHE A 318 33.02 -0.58 -5.78
C PHE A 318 33.41 -1.72 -4.83
N ILE A 319 32.49 -2.16 -3.98
CA ILE A 319 32.76 -3.24 -3.00
C ILE A 319 32.65 -4.64 -3.61
N HIS A 320 31.83 -4.81 -4.65
CA HIS A 320 31.59 -6.13 -5.22
C HIS A 320 32.49 -6.47 -6.42
N ASP A 321 33.38 -5.57 -6.88
CA ASP A 321 34.14 -5.70 -8.13
C ASP A 321 33.25 -6.05 -9.35
N ILE A 322 31.95 -5.76 -9.28
CA ILE A 322 30.98 -6.04 -10.34
C ILE A 322 30.77 -4.75 -11.14
N ILE A 323 31.25 -4.79 -12.39
CA ILE A 323 30.84 -3.87 -13.45
C ILE A 323 29.32 -3.86 -13.50
N ALA A 324 28.76 -2.66 -13.34
CA ALA A 324 27.34 -2.39 -13.30
C ALA A 324 26.54 -3.24 -14.28
N LEU A 325 25.74 -4.17 -13.76
CA LEU A 325 24.59 -4.71 -14.48
C LEU A 325 23.58 -3.57 -14.61
N PHE A 326 23.78 -2.74 -15.64
CA PHE A 326 22.80 -1.77 -16.10
C PHE A 326 21.57 -2.56 -16.54
N ILE A 327 20.66 -2.77 -15.60
CA ILE A 327 19.33 -3.30 -15.91
C ILE A 327 18.63 -2.19 -16.70
N LYS A 328 18.62 -2.30 -18.03
CA LYS A 328 17.67 -1.55 -18.86
C LYS A 328 16.27 -1.95 -18.39
N ILE A 329 15.64 -1.08 -17.62
CA ILE A 329 14.21 -1.18 -17.35
C ILE A 329 13.55 -0.69 -18.62
N PRO A 330 12.78 -1.53 -19.34
CA PRO A 330 12.09 -1.09 -20.53
C PRO A 330 11.22 0.11 -20.17
N GLU A 331 11.32 1.17 -20.97
CA GLU A 331 10.49 2.34 -20.79
C GLU A 331 9.03 1.93 -20.98
N LEU A 332 8.17 2.34 -20.03
CA LEU A 332 6.76 2.02 -20.12
C LEU A 332 6.15 2.86 -21.23
N GLU A 333 6.01 2.29 -22.42
CA GLU A 333 5.18 2.88 -23.47
C GLU A 333 3.72 2.91 -22.97
N ILE A 334 3.19 4.11 -22.80
CA ILE A 334 1.78 4.31 -22.50
C ILE A 334 1.08 4.40 -23.86
N PRO A 335 0.36 3.36 -24.32
CA PRO A 335 -0.30 3.41 -25.61
C PRO A 335 -1.29 4.57 -25.64
N GLY A 336 -1.24 5.34 -26.74
CA GLY A 336 -2.19 6.42 -27.02
C GLY A 336 -3.62 5.91 -27.08
N ILE A 337 -4.59 6.80 -26.83
CA ILE A 337 -6.00 6.44 -26.92
C ILE A 337 -6.39 6.37 -28.40
N LYS A 338 -6.90 5.22 -28.84
CA LYS A 338 -7.31 4.98 -30.22
C LYS A 338 -8.83 5.15 -30.41
N CYS A 339 -9.22 5.58 -31.61
CA CYS A 339 -10.60 5.69 -32.02
C CYS A 339 -11.27 4.31 -32.05
N SER A 340 -12.40 4.15 -31.37
CA SER A 340 -13.16 2.89 -31.36
C SER A 340 -13.85 2.57 -32.69
N HIS A 341 -13.87 3.51 -33.64
CA HIS A 341 -14.47 3.34 -34.96
C HIS A 341 -13.43 2.93 -36.01
N CYS A 342 -12.32 3.68 -36.16
CA CYS A 342 -11.32 3.42 -37.20
C CYS A 342 -9.91 3.08 -36.69
N GLY A 343 -9.67 3.06 -35.37
CA GLY A 343 -8.36 2.69 -34.80
C GLY A 343 -7.27 3.75 -34.87
N HIS A 344 -7.51 4.90 -35.53
CA HIS A 344 -6.59 6.03 -35.58
C HIS A 344 -6.45 6.76 -34.23
N ASP A 345 -5.46 7.64 -34.13
CA ASP A 345 -5.22 8.45 -32.94
C ASP A 345 -6.34 9.45 -32.67
N LEU A 346 -6.48 9.79 -31.38
CA LEU A 346 -7.43 10.75 -30.88
C LEU A 346 -6.73 12.03 -30.44
N LYS A 347 -7.19 13.17 -30.94
CA LYS A 347 -6.74 14.49 -30.55
C LYS A 347 -7.62 15.04 -29.44
N PHE A 348 -7.00 15.54 -28.37
CA PHE A 348 -7.71 16.20 -27.28
C PHE A 348 -8.31 17.52 -27.76
N ILE A 349 -9.60 17.75 -27.49
CA ILE A 349 -10.27 19.00 -27.82
C ILE A 349 -10.43 19.87 -26.57
N PHE A 350 -11.19 19.40 -25.57
CA PHE A 350 -11.41 20.14 -24.33
C PHE A 350 -11.80 19.26 -23.15
N PHE A 351 -11.76 19.85 -21.95
CA PHE A 351 -12.25 19.24 -20.72
C PHE A 351 -13.60 19.85 -20.33
N ALA A 352 -14.66 19.04 -20.37
CA ALA A 352 -15.96 19.41 -19.83
C ALA A 352 -15.94 19.29 -18.31
N LYS A 353 -16.05 20.44 -17.62
CA LYS A 353 -16.12 20.50 -16.16
C LYS A 353 -17.37 19.77 -15.66
N PRO A 354 -17.29 19.04 -14.54
CA PRO A 354 -18.50 18.47 -13.93
C PRO A 354 -19.42 19.59 -13.45
N GLU A 355 -20.72 19.33 -13.43
CA GLU A 355 -21.67 20.22 -12.75
C GLU A 355 -21.23 20.44 -11.28
N PRO A 356 -21.36 21.68 -10.75
CA PRO A 356 -21.03 21.95 -9.36
C PRO A 356 -21.89 21.06 -8.47
N ARG A 357 -21.26 20.15 -7.74
CA ARG A 357 -21.98 19.39 -6.72
C ARG A 357 -22.38 20.37 -5.62
N GLY A 358 -23.67 20.56 -5.40
CA GLY A 358 -24.18 21.28 -4.23
C GLY A 358 -23.46 20.77 -2.97
N ARG A 359 -22.99 21.69 -2.11
CA ARG A 359 -22.40 21.31 -0.83
C ARG A 359 -23.43 20.46 -0.08
N PRO A 360 -23.10 19.24 0.37
CA PRO A 360 -23.97 18.56 1.32
C PRO A 360 -24.01 19.42 2.59
N GLY A 361 -25.22 19.79 3.01
CA GLY A 361 -25.47 20.33 4.34
C GLY A 361 -24.99 19.40 5.45
#